data_AF-A0A4Q3TKS9-F1
#
_entry.id   AF-A0A4Q3TKS9-F1
#
_cell.length_a   1.000
_cell.length_b   1.000
_cell.length_c   1.000
_cell.angle_alpha   90.00
_cell.angle_beta   90.00
_cell.angle_gamma   90.00
#
_symmetry.space_group_name_H-M   'P 1'
#
loop_
_entity.id
_entity.type
_entity.pdbx_description
1 polymer ?
#
loop_
_entity_poly.entity_id
_entity_poly.type
_entity_poly.pdbx_seq_one_letter_code
_entity_poly.pdbx_strand_id
1 'polypeptide(L)'
;MNAALSESERNALAGASYALWLATLSLMTAFMQNPAPAHRYLLARRISGNFDTLRQQDCFATVNRQAFERLALRWQQQAQHLAPARRPGSQGFLGLLSDLSTGANRKRSL
;
A
#
# COMPACT_ATOMS: atom_id res chain seq x y z
N MET A 1 29.64 -13.28 5.63
CA MET A 1 29.59 -14.47 4.74
C MET A 1 28.29 -14.41 3.96
N ASN A 2 28.30 -13.92 2.72
CA ASN A 2 27.13 -14.02 1.85
C ASN A 2 27.13 -15.42 1.25
N ALA A 3 26.30 -16.32 1.77
CA ALA A 3 26.03 -17.58 1.08
C ALA A 3 25.41 -17.22 -0.28
N ALA A 4 26.08 -17.57 -1.37
CA ALA A 4 25.51 -17.40 -2.69
C ALA A 4 24.22 -18.23 -2.76
N LEU A 5 23.10 -17.58 -3.10
CA LEU A 5 21.81 -18.25 -3.28
C LEU A 5 21.98 -19.48 -4.16
N SER A 6 21.38 -20.60 -3.77
CA SER A 6 21.31 -21.80 -4.59
C SER A 6 20.56 -21.52 -5.90
N GLU A 7 20.78 -22.36 -6.91
CA GLU A 7 20.10 -22.22 -8.20
C GLU A 7 18.57 -22.31 -8.06
N SER A 8 18.09 -23.19 -7.18
CA SER A 8 16.66 -23.31 -6.86
C SER A 8 16.09 -22.01 -6.26
N GLU A 9 16.80 -21.38 -5.32
CA GLU A 9 16.38 -20.10 -4.72
C GLU A 9 16.38 -18.96 -5.75
N ARG A 10 17.37 -18.91 -6.64
CA ARG A 10 17.40 -17.92 -7.73
C ARG A 10 16.22 -18.08 -8.69
N ASN A 11 15.87 -19.32 -9.04
CA ASN A 11 14.72 -19.61 -9.90
C ASN A 11 13.40 -19.26 -9.21
N ALA A 12 13.26 -19.59 -7.92
CA ALA A 12 12.09 -19.23 -7.12
C ALA A 12 11.93 -17.70 -7.01
N LEU A 13 13.03 -16.97 -6.79
CA LEU A 13 13.04 -15.51 -6.73
C LEU A 13 12.63 -14.89 -8.08
N ALA A 14 13.15 -15.41 -9.19
CA ALA A 14 12.76 -14.96 -10.52
C ALA A 14 11.26 -15.19 -10.79
N GLY A 15 10.74 -16.37 -10.43
CA GLY A 15 9.32 -16.70 -10.55
C GLY A 15 8.43 -15.79 -9.70
N ALA A 16 8.80 -15.57 -8.43
CA ALA A 16 8.07 -14.67 -7.53
C ALA A 16 8.07 -13.22 -8.03
N SER A 17 9.22 -12.75 -8.52
CA SER A 17 9.37 -11.40 -9.07
C SER A 17 8.53 -11.22 -10.34
N TYR A 18 8.49 -12.22 -11.21
CA TYR A 18 7.64 -12.21 -12.40
C TYR A 18 6.15 -12.21 -12.04
N ALA A 19 5.73 -13.06 -11.09
CA ALA A 19 4.35 -13.09 -10.61
C ALA A 19 3.93 -11.74 -10.00
N LEU A 20 4.81 -11.10 -9.23
CA LEU A 20 4.58 -9.78 -8.66
C LEU A 20 4.49 -8.70 -9.75
N TRP A 21 5.32 -8.77 -10.78
CA TRP A 21 5.23 -7.88 -11.93
C TRP A 21 3.89 -8.01 -12.65
N LEU A 22 3.45 -9.24 -12.94
CA LEU A 22 2.18 -9.51 -13.58
C LEU A 22 1.00 -9.00 -12.75
N ALA A 23 1.00 -9.28 -11.44
CA ALA A 23 -0.01 -8.76 -10.52
C ALA A 23 -0.05 -7.22 -10.51
N THR A 24 1.11 -6.56 -10.61
CA THR A 24 1.21 -5.10 -10.68
C THR A 24 0.56 -4.56 -11.96
N LEU A 25 0.81 -5.19 -13.11
CA LEU A 25 0.16 -4.83 -14.36
C LEU A 25 -1.37 -5.03 -14.28
N SER A 26 -1.84 -6.14 -13.71
CA SER A 26 -3.27 -6.37 -13.51
C SER A 26 -3.92 -5.29 -12.62
N LEU A 27 -3.23 -4.86 -11.57
CA LEU A 27 -3.72 -3.76 -10.71
C LEU A 27 -3.76 -2.42 -11.45
N MET A 28 -2.79 -2.13 -12.33
CA MET A 28 -2.84 -0.94 -13.18
C MET A 28 -4.05 -0.96 -14.11
N THR A 29 -4.34 -2.10 -14.73
CA THR A 29 -5.54 -2.27 -15.56
C THR A 29 -6.81 -2.05 -14.74
N ALA A 30 -6.91 -2.66 -13.55
CA ALA A 30 -8.05 -2.46 -12.66
C ALA A 30 -8.19 -1.00 -12.21
N PHE A 31 -7.08 -0.29 -11.97
CA PHE A 31 -7.08 1.12 -11.62
C PHE A 31 -7.66 2.01 -12.74
N MET A 32 -7.38 1.69 -14.00
CA MET A 32 -7.90 2.44 -15.15
C MET A 32 -9.39 2.21 -15.37
N GLN A 33 -9.90 1.03 -15.03
CA GLN A 33 -11.30 0.65 -15.20
C GLN A 33 -12.20 1.08 -14.03
N ASN A 34 -11.62 1.43 -12.87
CA ASN A 34 -12.41 1.71 -11.67
C ASN A 34 -12.78 3.20 -11.58
N PRO A 35 -14.08 3.56 -11.55
CA PRO A 35 -14.49 4.96 -11.43
C PRO A 35 -14.47 5.47 -9.98
N ALA A 36 -14.47 4.59 -8.97
CA ALA A 36 -14.63 4.99 -7.57
C ALA A 36 -13.30 5.51 -6.95
N PRO A 37 -13.23 6.78 -6.49
CA PRO A 37 -11.97 7.39 -6.02
C PRO A 37 -11.31 6.64 -4.85
N ALA A 38 -12.11 6.15 -3.89
CA ALA A 38 -11.61 5.41 -2.73
C ALA A 38 -10.95 4.08 -3.13
N HIS A 39 -11.52 3.37 -4.10
CA HIS A 39 -10.92 2.12 -4.61
C HIS A 39 -9.65 2.41 -5.39
N ARG A 40 -9.65 3.47 -6.21
CA ARG A 40 -8.45 3.92 -6.94
C ARG A 40 -7.31 4.30 -6.00
N TYR A 41 -7.61 4.93 -4.85
CA TYR A 41 -6.62 5.22 -3.81
C TYR A 41 -5.92 3.95 -3.29
N LEU A 42 -6.70 2.93 -2.91
CA LEU A 42 -6.15 1.67 -2.40
C LEU A 42 -5.33 0.94 -3.46
N LEU A 43 -5.81 0.92 -4.71
CA LEU A 43 -5.08 0.34 -5.84
C LEU A 43 -3.76 1.07 -6.09
N ALA A 44 -3.76 2.40 -6.12
CA ALA A 44 -2.54 3.20 -6.32
C ALA A 44 -1.50 2.95 -5.21
N ARG A 45 -1.94 2.83 -3.95
CA ARG A 45 -1.05 2.45 -2.83
C ARG A 45 -0.47 1.05 -3.00
N ARG A 46 -1.30 0.09 -3.42
CA ARG A 46 -0.85 -1.29 -3.62
C ARG A 46 0.17 -1.38 -4.77
N ILE A 47 -0.09 -0.69 -5.87
CA ILE A 47 0.83 -0.62 -7.03
C ILE A 47 2.18 -0.02 -6.60
N SER A 48 2.16 1.10 -5.86
CA SER A 48 3.37 1.72 -5.32
C SER A 48 4.18 0.74 -4.46
N GLY A 49 3.53 0.05 -3.50
CA GLY A 49 4.20 -0.94 -2.65
C GLY A 49 4.76 -2.15 -3.40
N ASN A 50 4.10 -2.60 -4.48
CA ASN A 50 4.63 -3.65 -5.33
C ASN A 50 5.92 -3.22 -6.03
N PHE A 51 5.98 -1.98 -6.53
CA PHE A 51 7.22 -1.44 -7.13
C PHE A 51 8.35 -1.32 -6.14
N ASP A 52 8.07 -0.87 -4.91
CA ASP A 52 9.07 -0.86 -3.84
C ASP A 52 9.59 -2.26 -3.54
N THR A 53 8.71 -3.26 -3.56
CA THR A 53 9.08 -4.66 -3.35
C THR A 53 9.95 -5.19 -4.49
N LEU A 54 9.60 -4.90 -5.75
CA LEU A 54 10.40 -5.27 -6.93
C LEU A 54 11.78 -4.61 -6.94
N ARG A 55 11.88 -3.34 -6.50
CA ARG A 55 13.14 -2.60 -6.39
C ARG A 55 14.12 -3.26 -5.42
N GLN A 56 13.62 -3.87 -4.36
CA GLN A 56 14.45 -4.51 -3.33
C GLN A 56 14.97 -5.89 -3.74
N GLN A 57 14.52 -6.46 -4.86
CA GLN A 57 14.97 -7.78 -5.30
C GLN A 57 16.30 -7.69 -6.05
N ASP A 58 17.26 -8.53 -5.65
CA ASP A 58 18.61 -8.54 -6.22
C ASP A 58 18.67 -9.15 -7.64
N CYS A 59 17.62 -9.85 -8.07
CA CYS A 59 17.53 -10.44 -9.40
C CYS A 59 17.40 -9.42 -10.54
N PHE A 60 17.15 -8.13 -10.24
CA PHE A 60 17.03 -7.08 -11.25
C PHE A 60 18.30 -6.24 -11.37
N ALA A 61 18.63 -5.86 -12.60
CA ALA A 61 19.70 -4.90 -12.86
C ALA A 61 19.39 -3.53 -12.24
N THR A 62 20.43 -2.77 -11.91
CA THR A 62 20.32 -1.44 -11.28
C THR A 62 19.43 -0.48 -12.05
N VAL A 63 19.47 -0.51 -13.39
CA VAL A 63 18.60 0.33 -14.24
C VAL A 63 17.11 0.03 -14.03
N ASN A 64 16.74 -1.24 -13.86
CA ASN A 64 15.35 -1.64 -13.59
C ASN A 64 14.92 -1.22 -12.19
N ARG A 65 15.80 -1.37 -11.19
CA ARG A 65 15.53 -0.91 -9.83
C ARG A 65 15.30 0.61 -9.75
N GLN A 66 16.07 1.40 -10.48
CA GLN A 66 15.85 2.85 -10.61
C GLN A 66 14.53 3.17 -11.33
N ALA A 67 14.16 2.38 -12.35
CA ALA A 67 12.85 2.53 -12.99
C ALA A 67 11.70 2.23 -12.02
N PHE A 68 11.80 1.15 -11.24
CA PHE A 68 10.82 0.80 -10.22
C PHE A 68 10.71 1.87 -9.13
N GLU A 69 11.82 2.46 -8.69
CA GLU A 69 11.82 3.57 -7.75
C GLU A 69 11.01 4.77 -8.27
N ARG A 70 11.30 5.19 -9.52
CA ARG A 70 10.56 6.30 -10.15
C ARG A 70 9.07 6.00 -10.28
N LEU A 71 8.73 4.75 -10.60
CA LEU A 71 7.34 4.31 -10.71
C LEU A 71 6.65 4.26 -9.33
N ALA A 72 7.33 3.75 -8.30
CA ALA A 72 6.82 3.72 -6.93
C ALA A 72 6.46 5.13 -6.45
N LEU A 73 7.35 6.11 -6.67
CA LEU A 73 7.14 7.52 -6.32
C LEU A 73 5.96 8.14 -7.07
N ARG A 74 5.85 7.92 -8.38
CA ARG A 74 4.72 8.44 -9.17
C ARG A 74 3.38 7.87 -8.69
N TRP A 75 3.32 6.57 -8.41
CA TRP A 75 2.10 5.94 -7.89
C TRP A 75 1.78 6.37 -6.46
N GLN A 76 2.80 6.66 -5.65
CA GLN A 76 2.60 7.23 -4.32
C GLN A 76 1.99 8.64 -4.41
N GLN A 77 2.50 9.50 -5.29
CA GLN A 77 1.92 10.82 -5.57
C GLN A 77 0.48 10.69 -6.06
N GLN A 78 0.21 9.77 -7.00
CA GLN A 78 -1.14 9.49 -7.47
C GLN A 78 -2.08 9.06 -6.34
N ALA A 79 -1.62 8.22 -5.42
CA ALA A 79 -2.39 7.84 -4.25
C ALA A 79 -2.66 9.05 -3.34
N GLN A 80 -1.69 9.95 -3.14
CA GLN A 80 -1.89 11.16 -2.34
C GLN A 80 -2.96 12.07 -2.94
N HIS A 81 -2.99 12.23 -4.27
CA HIS A 81 -4.04 13.01 -4.95
C HIS A 81 -5.44 12.43 -4.81
N LEU A 82 -5.54 11.10 -4.65
CA LEU A 82 -6.80 10.38 -4.49
C LEU A 82 -7.16 10.15 -3.01
N ALA A 83 -6.34 10.64 -2.09
CA ALA A 83 -6.53 10.38 -0.67
C ALA A 83 -7.93 10.87 -0.22
N PRO A 84 -8.68 10.04 0.52
CA PRO A 84 -9.95 10.48 1.08
C PRO A 84 -9.73 11.73 1.93
N ALA A 85 -10.60 12.73 1.79
CA ALA A 85 -10.61 13.87 2.71
C ALA A 85 -10.69 13.33 4.15
N ARG A 86 -9.61 13.54 4.90
CA ARG A 86 -9.50 13.05 6.29
C ARG A 86 -10.58 13.76 7.08
N ARG A 87 -11.69 13.08 7.39
CA ARG A 87 -12.76 13.65 8.21
C ARG A 87 -12.16 13.97 9.59
N PRO A 88 -12.10 15.24 10.03
CA PRO A 88 -11.73 15.55 11.40
C PRO A 88 -12.85 15.03 12.29
N GLY A 89 -12.66 13.87 12.94
CA GLY A 89 -13.66 13.29 13.84
C GLY A 89 -13.93 11.79 13.68
N SER A 90 -13.26 11.05 12.80
CA SER A 90 -13.35 9.57 12.83
C SER A 90 -12.52 8.99 13.98
N GLN A 91 -12.86 9.35 15.22
CA GLN A 91 -12.77 8.38 16.29
C GLN A 91 -13.72 7.25 15.88
N GLY A 92 -13.16 6.12 15.45
CA GLY A 92 -13.94 4.91 15.21
C GLY A 92 -14.72 4.52 16.48
N PHE A 93 -15.55 3.48 16.38
CA PHE A 93 -16.37 2.87 17.44
C PHE A 93 -15.93 3.05 18.92
N LEU A 94 -14.62 3.10 19.20
CA LEU A 94 -14.03 3.47 20.48
C LEU A 94 -14.37 4.89 21.01
N GLY A 95 -14.58 5.89 20.15
CA GLY A 95 -15.01 7.25 20.55
C GLY A 95 -16.42 7.28 21.15
N LEU A 96 -17.30 6.43 20.61
CA LEU A 96 -18.69 6.29 21.05
C LEU A 96 -18.79 5.61 22.42
N LEU A 97 -17.83 4.73 22.74
CA LEU A 97 -17.71 4.11 24.06
C LEU A 97 -17.15 5.08 25.12
N SER A 98 -16.24 5.97 24.74
CA SER A 98 -15.73 7.02 25.66
C SER A 98 -16.80 8.07 26.03
N ASP A 99 -17.71 8.39 25.11
CA ASP A 99 -18.83 9.30 25.43
C ASP A 99 -19.88 8.65 26.34
N LEU A 100 -20.13 7.35 26.20
CA LEU A 100 -21.02 6.61 27.10
C LEU A 100 -20.41 6.41 28.50
N SER A 101 -19.09 6.27 28.61
CA SER A 101 -18.41 6.18 29.91
C SER A 101 -18.38 7.51 30.67
N THR A 102 -18.49 8.64 29.97
CA THR A 102 -18.40 9.99 30.58
C THR A 102 -19.77 10.51 31.05
N GLY A 103 -20.88 9.94 30.55
CA GLY A 103 -22.24 10.33 30.92
C GLY A 103 -22.75 9.88 32.30
N ALA A 104 -21.99 9.05 33.04
CA ALA A 104 -22.46 8.47 34.31
C ALA A 104 -22.23 9.36 35.56
N ASN A 105 -21.55 10.52 35.44
CA ASN A 105 -21.21 11.36 36.61
C ASN A 105 -21.80 12.78 36.54
N ARG A 106 -23.08 12.90 36.20
CA ARG A 106 -23.83 14.15 36.35
C ARG A 106 -25.13 13.94 37.13
N LYS A 107 -25.01 13.41 38.35
CA LYS A 107 -26.03 13.57 39.40
C LYS A 107 -25.36 13.75 40.75
N ARG A 108 -25.51 14.97 41.29
CA ARG A 108 -25.43 15.44 42.70
C ARG A 108 -24.40 16.54 42.91
N SER A 109 -24.89 17.77 42.96
CA SER A 109 -24.81 18.59 44.17
C SER A 109 -25.70 19.81 44.02
N LEU A 110 -26.70 19.86 44.92
CA LEU A 110 -27.44 20.99 45.49
C LEU A 110 -28.00 22.07 44.55
#